data_AF-A0AAU0NXA9-F1
#
_entry.id   AF-A0AAU0NXA9-F1
#
_cell.length_a   1.000
_cell.length_b   1.000
_cell.length_c   1.000
_cell.angle_alpha   90.00
_cell.angle_beta   90.00
_cell.angle_gamma   90.00
#
_symmetry.space_group_name_H-M   'P 1'
#
loop_
_entity.id
_entity.type
_entity.pdbx_description
1 polymer ?
#
loop_
_entity_poly.entity_id
_entity_poly.type
_entity_poly.pdbx_seq_one_letter_code
_entity_poly.pdbx_strand_id
1 'polypeptide(L)'
;MEENERRIYSFNKAVFILCNVPNVNYEMKIDKDTLESYCVFENSLGVAMAIREFNNTNCVCKLHGFLNIYKKIRKESIELKNRYLKQKEKAIT
;
A
#
# COMPACT_ATOMS: atom_id res chain seq x y z
N MET A 1 19.77 13.73 3.11
CA MET A 1 19.29 12.51 3.79
C MET A 1 18.46 11.78 2.77
N GLU A 2 18.86 10.58 2.34
CA GLU A 2 17.95 9.69 1.62
C GLU A 2 16.79 9.40 2.57
N GLU A 3 15.64 10.02 2.33
CA GLU A 3 14.42 9.66 3.04
C GLU A 3 14.13 8.22 2.65
N ASN A 4 14.37 7.28 3.58
CA ASN A 4 13.94 5.90 3.43
C ASN A 4 12.49 5.90 2.95
N GLU A 5 12.22 5.32 1.77
CA GLU A 5 10.88 5.23 1.19
C GLU A 5 9.90 4.78 2.27
N ARG A 6 8.84 5.57 2.52
CA ARG A 6 7.91 5.30 3.61
C ARG A 6 7.05 4.09 3.28
N ARG A 7 7.48 2.90 3.73
CA ARG A 7 6.76 1.64 3.53
C ARG A 7 5.47 1.59 4.36
N ILE A 8 4.34 1.29 3.71
CA ILE A 8 3.04 1.12 4.35
C ILE A 8 2.60 -0.34 4.20
N TYR A 9 2.76 -1.12 5.26
CA TYR A 9 2.36 -2.54 5.31
C TYR A 9 0.86 -2.74 5.61
N SER A 10 0.19 -1.72 6.17
CA SER A 10 -1.24 -1.82 6.49
C SER A 10 -2.09 -1.46 5.27
N PHE A 11 -2.84 -2.44 4.74
CA PHE A 11 -3.81 -2.18 3.67
C PHE A 11 -4.89 -1.18 4.08
N ASN A 12 -5.35 -1.19 5.33
CA ASN A 12 -6.34 -0.21 5.78
C ASN A 12 -5.80 1.21 5.67
N LYS A 13 -4.53 1.42 6.06
CA LYS A 13 -3.85 2.71 5.93
C LYS A 13 -3.67 3.10 4.46
N ALA A 14 -3.22 2.17 3.62
CA ALA A 14 -3.05 2.41 2.18
C ALA A 14 -4.38 2.78 1.49
N VAL A 15 -5.45 2.03 1.78
CA VAL A 15 -6.79 2.30 1.25
C VAL A 15 -7.30 3.65 1.73
N PHE A 16 -7.10 3.99 3.00
CA PHE A 16 -7.50 5.29 3.53
C PHE A 16 -6.82 6.44 2.77
N ILE A 17 -5.52 6.34 2.47
CA ILE A 17 -4.80 7.33 1.68
C ILE A 17 -5.42 7.44 0.28
N LEU A 18 -5.65 6.32 -0.41
CA LEU A 18 -6.26 6.31 -1.75
C LEU A 18 -7.69 6.87 -1.77
N CYS A 19 -8.44 6.73 -0.67
CA CYS A 19 -9.77 7.31 -0.55
C CYS A 19 -9.75 8.83 -0.35
N ASN A 20 -8.73 9.36 0.31
CA ASN A 20 -8.69 10.76 0.77
C ASN A 20 -7.74 11.65 -0.02
N VAL A 21 -6.83 11.08 -0.80
CA VAL A 21 -5.87 11.83 -1.64
C VAL A 21 -6.16 11.54 -3.10
N PRO A 22 -6.90 12.42 -3.81
CA PRO A 22 -7.23 12.23 -5.21
C PRO A 22 -5.97 12.14 -6.08
N ASN A 23 -5.99 11.25 -7.08
CA ASN A 23 -4.92 11.07 -8.07
C ASN A 23 -3.53 10.75 -7.47
N VAL A 24 -3.48 10.25 -6.24
CA VAL A 24 -2.21 9.87 -5.62
C VAL A 24 -1.62 8.65 -6.32
N ASN A 25 -0.33 8.74 -6.63
CA ASN A 25 0.41 7.61 -7.17
C ASN A 25 0.94 6.72 -6.04
N TYR A 26 0.85 5.41 -6.24
CA TYR A 26 1.48 4.43 -5.36
C TYR A 26 2.04 3.26 -6.15
N GLU A 27 3.04 2.62 -5.57
CA GLU A 27 3.58 1.35 -6.02
C GLU A 27 3.41 0.30 -4.92
N MET A 28 3.09 -0.93 -5.31
CA MET A 28 3.14 -2.07 -4.40
C MET A 28 4.40 -2.90 -4.66
N LYS A 29 5.17 -3.14 -3.61
CA LYS A 29 6.42 -3.90 -3.64
C LYS A 29 6.36 -5.06 -2.65
N ILE A 30 7.27 -6.03 -2.79
CA ILE A 30 7.44 -7.14 -1.84
C ILE A 30 8.70 -6.89 -1.02
N ASP A 31 8.57 -7.03 0.29
CA ASP A 31 9.70 -7.09 1.20
C ASP A 31 10.39 -8.45 1.05
N LYS A 32 11.68 -8.44 0.76
CA LYS A 32 12.43 -9.68 0.48
C LYS A 32 12.67 -10.50 1.75
N ASP A 33 12.66 -9.85 2.91
CA ASP A 33 12.97 -10.47 4.19
C ASP A 33 11.71 -11.09 4.80
N THR A 34 10.58 -10.38 4.76
CA THR A 34 9.32 -10.84 5.34
C THR A 34 8.36 -11.52 4.35
N LEU A 35 8.60 -11.36 3.04
CA LEU A 35 7.69 -11.78 1.96
C LEU A 35 6.27 -11.17 2.07
N GLU A 36 6.16 -10.06 2.78
CA GLU A 36 4.96 -9.23 2.85
C GLU A 36 4.98 -8.16 1.78
N SER A 37 3.80 -7.76 1.32
CA SER A 37 3.66 -6.62 0.43
C SER A 37 3.59 -5.33 1.24
N TYR A 38 4.10 -4.25 0.66
CA TYR A 38 3.96 -2.90 1.19
C TYR A 38 3.67 -1.92 0.06
N CYS A 39 2.97 -0.85 0.39
CA CYS A 39 2.75 0.26 -0.53
C CYS A 39 3.79 1.35 -0.28
N VAL A 40 4.25 1.97 -1.36
CA VAL A 40 5.04 3.20 -1.36
C VAL A 40 4.21 4.26 -2.08
N PHE A 41 3.98 5.39 -1.42
CA PHE A 41 3.25 6.52 -2.00
C PHE A 41 4.24 7.62 -2.35
N GLU A 42 3.89 8.45 -3.33
CA GLU A 42 4.65 9.67 -3.60
C GLU A 42 4.75 10.57 -2.35
N ASN A 43 5.89 11.25 -2.19
CA ASN A 43 6.05 12.19 -1.09
C ASN A 43 5.25 13.46 -1.38
N SER A 44 4.03 13.54 -0.84
CA SER A 44 3.17 14.71 -0.95
C SER A 44 2.58 15.10 0.40
N LEU A 45 2.30 16.40 0.54
CA LEU A 45 1.63 16.93 1.73
C LEU A 45 0.29 16.23 1.99
N GLY A 46 -0.46 15.91 0.92
CA GLY A 46 -1.73 15.18 1.02
C GLY A 46 -1.57 13.80 1.64
N VAL A 47 -0.56 13.03 1.21
CA VAL A 47 -0.24 11.72 1.80
C VAL A 47 0.17 11.86 3.26
N ALA A 48 1.02 12.83 3.59
CA ALA A 48 1.45 13.07 4.97
C ALA A 48 0.26 13.41 5.89
N MET A 49 -0.66 14.26 5.42
CA MET A 49 -1.89 14.62 6.13
C MET A 49 -2.82 13.42 6.30
N ALA A 50 -3.06 12.64 5.24
CA ALA A 50 -3.92 11.45 5.31
C ALA A 50 -3.37 10.39 6.29
N ILE A 51 -2.04 10.20 6.32
CA ILE A 51 -1.42 9.29 7.30
C ILE A 51 -1.63 9.80 8.74
N ARG A 52 -1.47 11.11 8.95
CA ARG A 52 -1.68 11.73 10.27
C ARG A 52 -3.13 11.58 10.71
N GLU A 53 -4.08 11.80 9.80
CA GLU A 53 -5.51 11.65 10.06
C GLU A 53 -5.90 10.21 10.38
N PHE A 54 -5.38 9.23 9.63
CA PHE A 54 -5.63 7.81 9.89
C PHE A 54 -5.18 7.37 11.30
N ASN A 55 -4.08 7.94 11.80
CA ASN A 55 -3.58 7.62 13.14
C ASN A 55 -4.39 8.31 14.26
N ASN A 56 -5.33 9.19 13.92
CA ASN A 56 -6.24 9.81 14.88
C ASN A 56 -7.42 8.88 15.16
N THR A 57 -7.93 8.87 16.38
CA THR A 57 -8.99 7.94 16.84
C THR A 57 -10.34 8.13 16.13
N ASN A 58 -10.57 9.28 15.49
CA ASN A 58 -11.86 9.67 14.90
C ASN A 58 -11.82 9.80 13.36
N CYS A 59 -11.02 8.99 12.65
CA CYS A 59 -10.95 9.07 11.19
C CYS A 59 -12.27 8.65 10.51
N VAL A 60 -12.72 9.39 9.51
CA VAL A 60 -13.96 9.11 8.75
C VAL A 60 -13.60 8.73 7.32
N CYS A 61 -14.21 7.67 6.80
CA CYS A 61 -14.02 7.24 5.42
C CYS A 61 -15.32 6.71 4.82
N LYS A 62 -15.56 6.97 3.52
CA LYS A 62 -16.71 6.43 2.79
C LYS A 62 -16.57 4.91 2.63
N LEU A 63 -17.41 4.16 3.33
CA LEU A 63 -17.32 2.69 3.44
C LEU A 63 -17.29 1.97 2.09
N HIS A 64 -18.21 2.31 1.17
CA HIS A 64 -18.27 1.65 -0.15
C HIS A 64 -17.00 1.87 -0.99
N GLY A 65 -16.47 3.09 -0.99
CA GLY A 65 -15.21 3.40 -1.67
C GLY A 65 -14.04 2.63 -1.07
N PHE A 66 -13.97 2.61 0.26
CA PHE A 66 -12.96 1.87 1.01
C PHE A 66 -12.97 0.38 0.66
N LEU A 67 -14.13 -0.29 0.75
CA LEU A 67 -14.22 -1.72 0.50
C LEU A 67 -13.84 -2.10 -0.94
N ASN A 68 -14.20 -1.27 -1.91
CA ASN A 68 -13.85 -1.49 -3.31
C ASN A 68 -12.34 -1.38 -3.54
N ILE A 69 -11.69 -0.37 -2.98
CA ILE A 69 -10.24 -0.18 -3.10
C ILE A 69 -9.49 -1.27 -2.31
N TYR A 70 -9.98 -1.64 -1.13
CA TYR A 70 -9.40 -2.73 -0.34
C TYR A 70 -9.38 -4.05 -1.10
N LYS A 71 -10.48 -4.42 -1.77
CA LYS A 71 -10.54 -5.62 -2.61
C LYS A 71 -9.50 -5.57 -3.73
N LYS A 72 -9.32 -4.41 -4.38
CA LYS A 72 -8.33 -4.22 -5.45
C LYS A 72 -6.89 -4.38 -4.94
N ILE A 73 -6.52 -3.65 -3.88
CA ILE A 73 -5.19 -3.74 -3.25
C ILE A 73 -4.89 -5.18 -2.83
N ARG A 74 -5.84 -5.86 -2.19
CA ARG A 74 -5.64 -7.25 -1.75
C ARG A 74 -5.36 -8.17 -2.93
N LYS A 75 -6.11 -8.01 -4.03
CA LYS A 75 -5.91 -8.81 -5.25
C LYS A 75 -4.53 -8.54 -5.85
N GLU A 76 -4.15 -7.28 -6.00
CA GLU A 76 -2.84 -6.86 -6.50
C GLU A 76 -1.70 -7.46 -5.67
N SER A 77 -1.82 -7.44 -4.34
CA SER A 77 -0.83 -8.04 -3.44
C SER A 77 -0.66 -9.54 -3.66
N ILE A 78 -1.76 -10.29 -3.88
CA ILE A 78 -1.69 -11.73 -4.11
C ILE A 78 -1.00 -12.00 -5.45
N GLU A 79 -1.37 -11.27 -6.50
CA GLU A 79 -0.78 -11.38 -7.84
C GLU A 79 0.70 -11.04 -7.83
N LEU A 80 1.10 -9.98 -7.10
CA LEU A 80 2.49 -9.58 -6.94
C LEU A 80 3.31 -10.67 -6.23
N LYS A 81 2.79 -11.21 -5.12
CA LYS A 81 3.47 -12.28 -4.37
C LYS A 81 3.61 -13.54 -5.22
N ASN A 82 2.57 -13.94 -5.94
CA ASN A 82 2.60 -15.10 -6.83
C ASN A 82 3.62 -14.94 -7.96
N ARG A 83 3.72 -13.74 -8.56
CA ARG A 83 4.74 -13.44 -9.58
C ARG A 83 6.15 -13.55 -9.01
N TYR A 84 6.38 -12.99 -7.82
CA TYR A 84 7.68 -13.03 -7.16
C TYR A 84 8.13 -14.46 -6.82
N LEU A 85 7.24 -15.29 -6.27
CA LEU A 85 7.56 -16.68 -5.93
C LEU A 85 7.89 -17.51 -7.19
N LYS A 86 7.10 -17.36 -8.26
CA LYS A 86 7.37 -18.03 -9.55
C LYS A 86 8.72 -17.64 -10.15
N GLN A 87 9.13 -16.39 -10.00
CA GLN A 87 10.44 -15.93 -10.48
C GLN A 87 11.58 -16.54 -9.67
N LYS A 88 11.41 -16.68 -8.35
CA LYS A 88 12.40 -17.34 -7.49
C LYS A 88 12.56 -18.82 -7.83
N GLU A 89 11.46 -19.55 -8.07
CA GLU A 89 11.51 -20.96 -8.47
C GLU A 89 12.31 -21.15 -9.77
N LYS A 90 12.06 -20.31 -10.78
CA LYS A 90 12.79 -20.34 -12.06
C LYS A 90 14.26 -19.96 -11.96
N ALA A 91 14.67 -19.20 -10.95
CA ALA A 91 16.07 -18.82 -10.76
C ALA A 91 16.92 -19.95 -10.13
N ILE A 92 16.26 -21.00 -9.61
CA ILE A 92 16.88 -22.14 -8.94
C ILE A 92 16.96 -23.37 -9.88
N THR A 93 16.23 -23.35 -11.00
CA THR A 93 16.19 -24.42 -12.02
C THR A 93 17.06 -24.05 -13.21
#